data_AF-A0A3M0ST96-F1
#
_entry.id   AF-A0A3M0ST96-F1
#
_cell.length_a   1.000
_cell.length_b   1.000
_cell.length_c   1.000
_cell.angle_alpha   90.00
_cell.angle_beta   90.00
_cell.angle_gamma   90.00
#
_symmetry.space_group_name_H-M   'P 1'
#
loop_
_entity.id
_entity.type
_entity.pdbx_description
1 polymer ?
#
loop_
_entity_poly.entity_id
_entity_poly.type
_entity_poly.pdbx_seq_one_letter_code
_entity_poly.pdbx_strand_id
1 'polypeptide(L)'
;MKINKKSFLALILSLMSVVPFSGCQNTTGNNESKTTTEPATIEAKNTNIKVGRSIVNLALAKQITTAAEAKAKEIKVPMYITIDDADANLISINRMAGTILASEKISQGKAYTAVALKMPTSKLTSLAQPGSSLYGIQNNSNIIIFGGGFPLLLNGEIIGSIGVSGGSVEQDMQVAQAGLKKYKEIAEGLKSNSVITQSEASKNITGTKITDYGINVELARKMAIAVEKKSAEIGVPMWFSAVDKGGNLILEQRMEEALLASREISLNKAYTAATLKLPTDEVSKLSQPGAPLFGVQSVSRMITFGGGYPLSYNGKVIGGVGVSGGSVEQDMQVAQAAMDVYNAELKK
;
A
#
# COMPACT_ATOMS: atom_id res chain seq x y z
N MET A 1 -0.27 42.78 40.02
CA MET A 1 -1.38 41.84 40.28
C MET A 1 -0.85 40.43 39.97
N LYS A 2 -0.51 39.64 40.99
CA LYS A 2 0.07 38.28 40.86
C LYS A 2 -1.07 37.26 41.01
N ILE A 3 -1.17 36.30 40.09
CA ILE A 3 -2.08 35.15 40.21
C ILE A 3 -1.24 33.93 40.56
N ASN A 4 -1.55 33.32 41.70
CA ASN A 4 -0.84 32.20 42.31
C ASN A 4 -1.61 30.88 42.07
N LYS A 5 -0.88 29.84 41.66
CA LYS A 5 -1.37 28.47 41.49
C LYS A 5 -1.54 27.81 42.86
N LYS A 6 -2.79 27.65 43.34
CA LYS A 6 -3.23 26.67 44.36
C LYS A 6 -4.71 26.91 44.67
N SER A 7 -5.59 26.06 44.13
CA SER A 7 -6.90 25.68 44.71
C SER A 7 -7.81 25.12 43.62
N PHE A 8 -7.83 23.80 43.46
CA PHE A 8 -9.07 23.04 43.21
C PHE A 8 -8.79 21.54 43.44
N LEU A 9 -8.54 21.18 44.70
CA LEU A 9 -8.46 19.80 45.15
C LEU A 9 -9.01 19.72 46.58
N ALA A 10 -10.32 19.56 46.74
CA ALA A 10 -10.98 19.20 48.01
C ALA A 10 -12.46 18.83 47.80
N LEU A 11 -12.75 17.53 47.72
CA LEU A 11 -14.00 16.81 48.07
C LEU A 11 -13.69 15.33 47.73
N ILE A 12 -13.74 14.28 48.56
CA ILE A 12 -14.48 13.96 49.79
C ILE A 12 -13.63 12.94 50.58
N LEU A 13 -13.62 13.04 51.92
CA LEU A 13 -13.06 12.10 52.89
C LEU A 13 -14.20 11.59 53.82
N SER A 14 -13.99 10.42 54.45
CA SER A 14 -14.75 9.75 55.54
C SER A 14 -15.69 8.63 55.07
N LEU A 15 -15.73 7.41 55.64
CA LEU A 15 -15.28 6.86 56.93
C LEU A 15 -14.76 5.40 56.79
N MET A 16 -13.82 5.01 57.65
CA MET A 16 -13.39 3.63 57.93
C MET A 16 -14.10 3.00 59.14
N SER A 17 -13.93 1.67 59.26
CA SER A 17 -14.05 0.76 60.42
C SER A 17 -15.43 0.12 60.64
N VAL A 18 -15.60 -1.18 60.91
CA VAL A 18 -14.95 -2.07 61.90
C VAL A 18 -15.09 -3.56 61.49
N VAL A 19 -14.12 -4.42 61.85
CA VAL A 19 -14.07 -5.91 61.68
C VAL A 19 -14.80 -6.62 62.84
N PRO A 20 -15.21 -7.91 62.76
CA PRO A 20 -14.30 -8.95 63.25
C PRO A 20 -14.34 -10.30 62.50
N PHE A 21 -13.31 -11.07 62.83
CA PHE A 21 -12.77 -12.28 62.24
C PHE A 21 -13.19 -13.50 63.09
N SER A 22 -13.43 -14.66 62.47
CA SER A 22 -13.43 -16.02 63.06
C SER A 22 -13.61 -17.02 61.91
N GLY A 23 -12.80 -18.05 61.66
CA GLY A 23 -11.56 -18.54 62.24
C GLY A 23 -11.15 -19.85 61.50
N CYS A 24 -9.87 -20.21 61.60
CA CYS A 24 -9.25 -21.57 61.56
C CYS A 24 -9.63 -22.55 60.41
N GLN A 25 -8.74 -23.17 59.62
CA GLN A 25 -7.40 -23.73 59.89
C GLN A 25 -6.65 -24.09 58.57
N ASN A 26 -5.31 -24.11 58.67
CA ASN A 26 -4.27 -24.52 57.71
C ASN A 26 -4.47 -25.93 57.09
N THR A 27 -3.95 -26.29 55.91
CA THR A 27 -2.52 -26.61 55.66
C THR A 27 -2.05 -26.52 54.18
N THR A 28 -0.94 -25.80 53.98
CA THR A 28 0.22 -25.98 53.08
C THR A 28 0.06 -26.44 51.61
N GLY A 29 0.53 -25.59 50.68
CA GLY A 29 0.99 -25.99 49.34
C GLY A 29 1.21 -24.80 48.40
N ASN A 30 2.47 -24.47 48.10
CA ASN A 30 2.91 -23.39 47.20
C ASN A 30 2.27 -23.45 45.79
N ASN A 31 1.85 -22.31 45.24
CA ASN A 31 2.46 -21.68 44.05
C ASN A 31 1.68 -20.43 43.61
N GLU A 32 2.44 -19.39 43.27
CA GLU A 32 1.98 -18.10 42.76
C GLU A 32 1.30 -18.21 41.38
N SER A 33 0.23 -17.44 41.18
CA SER A 33 -0.11 -16.88 39.87
C SER A 33 -1.09 -15.71 40.05
N LYS A 34 -0.67 -14.51 39.64
CA LYS A 34 -1.46 -13.29 39.57
C LYS A 34 -2.39 -13.37 38.35
N THR A 35 -3.69 -13.25 38.56
CA THR A 35 -4.67 -13.01 37.49
C THR A 35 -5.30 -11.64 37.69
N THR A 36 -4.90 -10.68 36.86
CA THR A 36 -5.59 -9.40 36.66
C THR A 36 -6.88 -9.66 35.88
N THR A 37 -8.00 -9.18 36.41
CA THR A 37 -9.35 -9.33 35.87
C THR A 37 -9.53 -8.56 34.56
N GLU A 38 -9.81 -9.30 33.47
CA GLU A 38 -10.31 -8.78 32.19
C GLU A 38 -11.74 -8.20 32.33
N PRO A 39 -12.12 -7.19 31.53
CA PRO A 39 -13.48 -6.67 31.51
C PRO A 39 -14.46 -7.66 30.87
N ALA A 40 -15.70 -7.65 31.37
CA ALA A 40 -16.76 -8.61 31.05
C ALA A 40 -17.03 -8.80 29.55
N THR A 41 -16.91 -10.05 29.11
CA THR A 41 -17.33 -10.56 27.81
C THR A 41 -18.86 -10.67 27.75
N ILE A 42 -19.47 -10.04 26.73
CA ILE A 42 -20.81 -10.43 26.28
C ILE A 42 -20.62 -11.57 25.28
N GLU A 43 -20.88 -12.81 25.71
CA GLU A 43 -20.86 -13.98 24.84
C GLU A 43 -22.08 -13.98 23.91
N ALA A 44 -21.88 -13.73 22.62
CA ALA A 44 -22.85 -14.07 21.59
C ALA A 44 -22.83 -15.60 21.39
N LYS A 45 -23.73 -16.31 22.08
CA LYS A 45 -23.92 -17.75 21.91
C LYS A 45 -24.66 -18.03 20.59
N ASN A 46 -24.11 -18.97 19.82
CA ASN A 46 -24.61 -19.52 18.55
C ASN A 46 -24.55 -18.62 17.32
N THR A 47 -23.38 -18.54 16.72
CA THR A 47 -23.32 -18.39 15.27
C THR A 47 -22.13 -19.19 14.71
N ASN A 48 -22.39 -20.11 13.78
CA ASN A 48 -21.34 -20.66 12.89
C ASN A 48 -20.87 -19.53 11.93
N ILE A 49 -20.34 -18.43 12.47
CA ILE A 49 -19.72 -17.37 11.66
C ILE A 49 -18.34 -17.86 11.30
N LYS A 50 -18.15 -18.24 10.04
CA LYS A 50 -16.82 -18.23 9.44
C LYS A 50 -16.44 -16.77 9.20
N VAL A 51 -15.62 -16.21 10.08
CA VAL A 51 -14.96 -14.91 9.85
C VAL A 51 -13.71 -15.19 9.03
N GLY A 52 -13.70 -14.77 7.77
CA GLY A 52 -12.53 -14.85 6.90
C GLY A 52 -12.91 -14.64 5.44
N ARG A 53 -12.52 -13.48 4.88
CA ARG A 53 -12.68 -13.17 3.45
C ARG A 53 -11.35 -13.46 2.75
N SER A 54 -11.39 -14.15 1.62
CA SER A 54 -10.20 -14.28 0.77
C SER A 54 -9.84 -12.90 0.21
N ILE A 55 -8.57 -12.51 0.33
CA ILE A 55 -8.04 -11.26 -0.20
C ILE A 55 -6.97 -11.55 -1.23
N VAL A 56 -6.88 -10.73 -2.28
CA VAL A 56 -5.74 -10.72 -3.19
C VAL A 56 -4.50 -10.30 -2.40
N ASN A 57 -3.41 -11.04 -2.58
CA ASN A 57 -2.10 -10.72 -2.01
C ASN A 57 -1.17 -10.14 -3.09
N LEU A 58 -0.02 -9.59 -2.69
CA LEU A 58 0.94 -8.96 -3.59
C LEU A 58 1.48 -9.94 -4.63
N ALA A 59 1.70 -11.21 -4.24
CA ALA A 59 2.16 -12.26 -5.14
C ALA A 59 1.19 -12.49 -6.31
N LEU A 60 -0.11 -12.62 -6.01
CA LEU A 60 -1.15 -12.75 -7.01
C LEU A 60 -1.30 -11.46 -7.84
N ALA A 61 -1.25 -10.29 -7.19
CA ALA A 61 -1.30 -9.01 -7.89
C ALA A 61 -0.18 -8.87 -8.95
N LYS A 62 1.04 -9.34 -8.64
CA LYS A 62 2.17 -9.38 -9.59
C LYS A 62 1.90 -10.29 -10.79
N GLN A 63 1.31 -11.46 -10.57
CA GLN A 63 0.97 -12.39 -11.66
C GLN A 63 -0.08 -11.79 -12.62
N ILE A 64 -1.13 -11.19 -12.04
CA ILE A 64 -2.19 -10.49 -12.78
C ILE A 64 -1.60 -9.33 -13.60
N THR A 65 -0.77 -8.51 -12.94
CA THR A 65 -0.14 -7.35 -13.57
C THR A 65 0.80 -7.76 -14.70
N THR A 66 1.59 -8.83 -14.52
CA THR A 66 2.49 -9.33 -15.56
C THR A 66 1.73 -9.74 -16.83
N ALA A 67 0.58 -10.41 -16.69
CA ALA A 67 -0.25 -10.78 -17.83
C ALA A 67 -0.88 -9.56 -18.53
N ALA A 68 -1.34 -8.58 -17.75
CA ALA A 68 -1.82 -7.30 -18.30
C ALA A 68 -0.71 -6.55 -19.04
N GLU A 69 0.49 -6.42 -18.46
CA GLU A 69 1.65 -5.80 -19.12
C GLU A 69 2.03 -6.50 -20.42
N ALA A 70 1.98 -7.83 -20.45
CA ALA A 70 2.25 -8.58 -21.68
C ALA A 70 1.25 -8.21 -22.79
N LYS A 71 -0.04 -8.11 -22.46
CA LYS A 71 -1.06 -7.67 -23.43
C LYS A 71 -0.86 -6.22 -23.88
N ALA A 72 -0.53 -5.33 -22.95
CA ALA A 72 -0.24 -3.92 -23.25
C ALA A 72 0.99 -3.78 -24.19
N LYS A 73 2.03 -4.60 -23.97
CA LYS A 73 3.21 -4.70 -24.85
C LYS A 73 2.84 -5.24 -26.24
N GLU A 74 1.99 -6.28 -26.30
CA GLU A 74 1.50 -6.86 -27.56
C GLU A 74 0.77 -5.81 -28.42
N ILE A 75 -0.14 -5.04 -27.82
CA ILE A 75 -0.89 -3.99 -28.53
C ILE A 75 -0.12 -2.68 -28.66
N LYS A 76 1.09 -2.59 -28.09
CA LYS A 76 1.98 -1.42 -28.11
C LYS A 76 1.36 -0.16 -27.50
N VAL A 77 0.53 -0.32 -26.47
CA VAL A 77 -0.07 0.79 -25.73
C VAL A 77 0.36 0.69 -24.27
N PRO A 78 1.24 1.57 -23.79
CA PRO A 78 1.68 1.56 -22.40
C PRO A 78 0.55 2.03 -21.48
N MET A 79 0.38 1.33 -20.36
CA MET A 79 -0.73 1.54 -19.42
C MET A 79 -0.24 1.72 -17.97
N TYR A 80 -1.08 2.35 -17.15
CA TYR A 80 -1.11 2.11 -15.71
C TYR A 80 -2.00 0.91 -15.44
N ILE A 81 -1.53 0.01 -14.59
CA ILE A 81 -2.26 -1.16 -14.12
C ILE A 81 -2.29 -1.11 -12.60
N THR A 82 -3.49 -1.02 -12.03
CA THR A 82 -3.76 -0.94 -10.59
C THR A 82 -4.49 -2.19 -10.13
N ILE A 83 -4.06 -2.74 -8.98
CA ILE A 83 -4.71 -3.85 -8.29
C ILE A 83 -5.08 -3.40 -6.89
N ASP A 84 -6.36 -3.54 -6.53
CA ASP A 84 -6.87 -3.31 -5.18
C ASP A 84 -7.25 -4.63 -4.50
N ASP A 85 -7.23 -4.63 -3.17
CA ASP A 85 -7.77 -5.70 -2.35
C ASP A 85 -9.31 -5.67 -2.30
N ALA A 86 -9.87 -6.61 -1.55
CA ALA A 86 -11.30 -6.82 -1.43
C ALA A 86 -12.06 -5.63 -0.81
N ASP A 87 -11.33 -4.72 -0.14
CA ASP A 87 -11.84 -3.54 0.55
C ASP A 87 -11.46 -2.24 -0.18
N ALA A 88 -11.03 -2.36 -1.45
CA ALA A 88 -10.64 -1.27 -2.33
C ALA A 88 -9.40 -0.49 -1.85
N ASN A 89 -8.53 -1.14 -1.06
CA ASN A 89 -7.22 -0.58 -0.75
C ASN A 89 -6.20 -1.03 -1.79
N LEU A 90 -5.33 -0.11 -2.19
CA LEU A 90 -4.27 -0.39 -3.16
C LEU A 90 -3.34 -1.51 -2.68
N ILE A 91 -3.12 -2.51 -3.54
CA ILE A 91 -2.04 -3.50 -3.39
C ILE A 91 -0.85 -3.11 -4.26
N SER A 92 -1.10 -2.77 -5.53
CA SER A 92 -0.04 -2.38 -6.43
C SER A 92 -0.51 -1.50 -7.57
N ILE A 93 0.38 -0.62 -8.03
CA ILE A 93 0.22 0.14 -9.28
C ILE A 93 1.52 0.11 -10.06
N ASN A 94 1.43 -0.20 -11.35
CA ASN A 94 2.57 -0.32 -12.26
C ASN A 94 2.35 0.61 -13.45
N ARG A 95 3.30 1.53 -13.67
CA ARG A 95 3.30 2.43 -14.81
C ARG A 95 4.24 1.93 -15.90
N MET A 96 3.71 1.60 -17.06
CA MET A 96 4.56 1.31 -18.22
C MET A 96 5.20 2.60 -18.76
N ALA A 97 6.44 2.51 -19.24
CA ALA A 97 7.14 3.65 -19.84
C ALA A 97 6.36 4.22 -21.03
N GLY A 98 6.21 5.55 -21.08
CA GLY A 98 5.46 6.24 -22.14
C GLY A 98 3.95 6.36 -21.89
N THR A 99 3.42 5.86 -20.77
CA THR A 99 2.00 6.03 -20.43
C THR A 99 1.65 7.49 -20.15
N ILE A 100 0.45 7.91 -20.60
CA ILE A 100 -0.15 9.22 -20.30
C ILE A 100 -0.34 9.41 -18.79
N LEU A 101 0.07 10.55 -18.23
CA LEU A 101 0.04 10.79 -16.78
C LEU A 101 -1.36 10.78 -16.16
N ALA A 102 -2.38 11.28 -16.88
CA ALA A 102 -3.76 11.29 -16.42
C ALA A 102 -4.30 9.89 -16.08
N SER A 103 -3.71 8.84 -16.68
CA SER A 103 -4.11 7.45 -16.47
C SER A 103 -3.81 6.91 -15.07
N GLU A 104 -2.95 7.58 -14.29
CA GLU A 104 -2.64 7.14 -12.92
C GLU A 104 -3.92 7.09 -12.09
N LYS A 105 -4.60 8.23 -11.95
CA LYS A 105 -5.83 8.35 -11.15
C LYS A 105 -7.02 7.65 -11.81
N ILE A 106 -7.08 7.60 -13.14
CA ILE A 106 -8.13 6.88 -13.86
C ILE A 106 -8.02 5.36 -13.60
N SER A 107 -6.81 4.78 -13.65
CA SER A 107 -6.63 3.35 -13.36
C SER A 107 -6.98 3.00 -11.92
N GLN A 108 -6.61 3.85 -10.95
CA GLN A 108 -6.99 3.71 -9.54
C GLN A 108 -8.50 3.82 -9.37
N GLY A 109 -9.14 4.84 -9.96
CA GLY A 109 -10.59 5.01 -9.90
C GLY A 109 -11.34 3.83 -10.53
N LYS A 110 -10.83 3.24 -11.61
CA LYS A 110 -11.41 2.04 -12.22
C LYS A 110 -11.31 0.80 -11.32
N ALA A 111 -10.16 0.60 -10.66
CA ALA A 111 -9.98 -0.50 -9.70
C ALA A 111 -10.91 -0.32 -8.48
N TYR A 112 -10.94 0.89 -7.91
CA TYR A 112 -11.82 1.25 -6.80
C TYR A 112 -13.30 1.04 -7.15
N THR A 113 -13.74 1.57 -8.30
CA THR A 113 -15.13 1.45 -8.75
C THR A 113 -15.55 0.00 -8.88
N ALA A 114 -14.66 -0.86 -9.39
CA ALA A 114 -14.95 -2.27 -9.59
C ALA A 114 -15.20 -3.03 -8.27
N VAL A 115 -14.49 -2.68 -7.20
CA VAL A 115 -14.75 -3.20 -5.85
C VAL A 115 -15.99 -2.55 -5.25
N ALA A 116 -16.04 -1.22 -5.22
CA ALA A 116 -17.06 -0.44 -4.52
C ALA A 116 -18.48 -0.71 -5.04
N LEU A 117 -18.63 -0.84 -6.37
CA LEU A 117 -19.92 -1.10 -7.02
C LEU A 117 -20.09 -2.57 -7.42
N LYS A 118 -19.11 -3.42 -7.11
CA LYS A 118 -19.15 -4.86 -7.33
C LYS A 118 -19.43 -5.27 -8.78
N MET A 119 -18.95 -4.48 -9.75
CA MET A 119 -19.21 -4.70 -11.17
C MET A 119 -18.10 -4.14 -12.06
N PRO A 120 -17.93 -4.63 -13.30
CA PRO A 120 -17.03 -3.99 -14.25
C PRO A 120 -17.44 -2.55 -14.55
N THR A 121 -16.48 -1.65 -14.67
CA THR A 121 -16.75 -0.22 -14.91
C THR A 121 -17.47 0.03 -16.24
N SER A 122 -17.32 -0.86 -17.22
CA SER A 122 -18.03 -0.80 -18.50
C SER A 122 -19.54 -0.99 -18.38
N LYS A 123 -20.02 -1.66 -17.31
CA LYS A 123 -21.48 -1.78 -17.06
C LYS A 123 -22.08 -0.49 -16.53
N LEU A 124 -21.26 0.35 -15.89
CA LEU A 124 -21.72 1.59 -15.29
C LEU A 124 -22.03 2.67 -16.33
N THR A 125 -21.42 2.57 -17.53
CA THR A 125 -21.64 3.51 -18.63
C THR A 125 -23.12 3.75 -18.92
N SER A 126 -23.92 2.69 -19.05
CA SER A 126 -25.36 2.80 -19.37
C SER A 126 -26.19 3.23 -18.16
N LEU A 127 -25.79 2.82 -16.95
CA LEU A 127 -26.47 3.15 -15.70
C LEU A 127 -26.30 4.61 -15.28
N ALA A 128 -25.21 5.25 -15.73
CA ALA A 128 -24.86 6.63 -15.38
C ALA A 128 -25.21 7.67 -16.48
N GLN A 129 -25.88 7.27 -17.57
CA GLN A 129 -26.32 8.20 -18.61
C GLN A 129 -27.41 9.17 -18.11
N PRO A 130 -27.57 10.35 -18.73
CA PRO A 130 -28.71 11.23 -18.48
C PRO A 130 -30.03 10.45 -18.58
N GLY A 131 -30.85 10.53 -17.52
CA GLY A 131 -32.12 9.81 -17.42
C GLY A 131 -32.03 8.39 -16.85
N SER A 132 -30.83 7.85 -16.63
CA SER A 132 -30.64 6.56 -15.95
C SER A 132 -30.60 6.70 -14.41
N SER A 133 -30.78 5.58 -13.71
CA SER A 133 -30.92 5.55 -12.24
C SER A 133 -29.69 6.00 -11.46
N LEU A 134 -28.49 5.91 -12.03
CA LEU A 134 -27.23 6.33 -11.41
C LEU A 134 -26.63 7.57 -12.08
N TYR A 135 -27.45 8.38 -12.77
CA TYR A 135 -26.99 9.61 -13.38
C TYR A 135 -26.29 10.52 -12.36
N GLY A 136 -25.08 10.96 -12.68
CA GLY A 136 -24.27 11.83 -11.81
C GLY A 136 -23.43 11.09 -10.77
N ILE A 137 -23.43 9.76 -10.74
CA ILE A 137 -22.57 8.98 -9.81
C ILE A 137 -21.07 9.28 -10.00
N GLN A 138 -20.67 9.67 -11.21
CA GLN A 138 -19.31 10.11 -11.53
C GLN A 138 -18.89 11.42 -10.84
N ASN A 139 -19.82 12.16 -10.23
CA ASN A 139 -19.49 13.34 -9.43
C ASN A 139 -18.84 12.96 -8.09
N ASN A 140 -18.91 11.69 -7.70
CA ASN A 140 -18.11 11.15 -6.61
C ASN A 140 -16.65 10.98 -7.09
N SER A 141 -15.69 11.50 -6.32
CA SER A 141 -14.30 11.74 -6.75
C SER A 141 -13.55 10.50 -7.25
N ASN A 142 -14.00 9.28 -6.89
CA ASN A 142 -13.28 8.05 -7.18
C ASN A 142 -14.00 7.13 -8.18
N ILE A 143 -15.20 7.50 -8.65
CA ILE A 143 -16.01 6.64 -9.53
C ILE A 143 -15.70 6.91 -11.01
N ILE A 144 -15.28 5.85 -11.73
CA ILE A 144 -15.05 5.88 -13.17
C ILE A 144 -16.12 5.05 -13.88
N ILE A 145 -16.89 5.72 -14.74
CA ILE A 145 -18.07 5.16 -15.41
C ILE A 145 -17.80 4.60 -16.81
N PHE A 146 -16.54 4.39 -17.19
CA PHE A 146 -16.15 3.81 -18.47
C PHE A 146 -15.17 2.64 -18.30
N GLY A 147 -15.10 1.78 -19.32
CA GLY A 147 -14.46 0.48 -19.28
C GLY A 147 -12.96 0.47 -18.94
N GLY A 148 -12.51 -0.63 -18.33
CA GLY A 148 -11.12 -0.88 -17.95
C GLY A 148 -10.92 -1.32 -16.49
N GLY A 149 -11.98 -1.29 -15.68
CA GLY A 149 -11.99 -1.86 -14.32
C GLY A 149 -12.81 -3.14 -14.24
N PHE A 150 -12.30 -4.18 -13.57
CA PHE A 150 -12.98 -5.46 -13.37
C PHE A 150 -12.77 -5.99 -11.94
N PRO A 151 -13.82 -6.50 -11.29
CA PRO A 151 -13.67 -7.20 -10.02
C PRO A 151 -13.01 -8.58 -10.23
N LEU A 152 -12.23 -9.01 -9.24
CA LEU A 152 -11.68 -10.36 -9.13
C LEU A 152 -12.58 -11.17 -8.20
N LEU A 153 -13.26 -12.19 -8.74
CA LEU A 153 -14.22 -13.00 -7.99
C LEU A 153 -13.64 -14.37 -7.64
N LEU A 154 -13.84 -14.82 -6.41
CA LEU A 154 -13.61 -16.20 -5.96
C LEU A 154 -14.89 -16.70 -5.29
N ASN A 155 -15.46 -17.80 -5.79
CA ASN A 155 -16.70 -18.38 -5.27
C ASN A 155 -17.88 -17.36 -5.18
N GLY A 156 -17.94 -16.40 -6.11
CA GLY A 156 -18.96 -15.35 -6.12
C GLY A 156 -18.67 -14.15 -5.22
N GLU A 157 -17.62 -14.21 -4.39
CA GLU A 157 -17.18 -13.09 -3.57
C GLU A 157 -16.08 -12.28 -4.26
N ILE A 158 -16.09 -10.96 -4.08
CA ILE A 158 -15.02 -10.11 -4.57
C ILE A 158 -13.84 -10.23 -3.62
N ILE A 159 -12.66 -10.52 -4.15
CA ILE A 159 -11.42 -10.63 -3.38
C ILE A 159 -10.42 -9.51 -3.73
N GLY A 160 -10.73 -8.72 -4.77
CA GLY A 160 -9.94 -7.59 -5.25
C GLY A 160 -10.46 -7.07 -6.58
N SER A 161 -9.67 -6.22 -7.23
CA SER A 161 -9.98 -5.74 -8.58
C SER A 161 -8.73 -5.46 -9.40
N ILE A 162 -8.93 -5.28 -10.70
CA ILE A 162 -7.95 -4.71 -11.62
C ILE A 162 -8.56 -3.46 -12.26
N GLY A 163 -7.76 -2.39 -12.37
CA GLY A 163 -8.08 -1.18 -13.12
C GLY A 163 -6.94 -0.82 -14.07
N VAL A 164 -7.26 -0.56 -15.34
CA VAL A 164 -6.28 -0.24 -16.38
C VAL A 164 -6.64 1.06 -17.10
N SER A 165 -5.63 1.88 -17.39
CA SER A 165 -5.79 3.11 -18.17
C SER A 165 -4.52 3.48 -18.93
N GLY A 166 -4.66 3.94 -20.16
CA GLY A 166 -3.56 4.45 -20.99
C GLY A 166 -3.83 4.53 -22.49
N GLY A 167 -4.87 3.84 -22.98
CA GLY A 167 -5.29 3.86 -24.38
C GLY A 167 -6.76 4.24 -24.56
N SER A 168 -7.39 3.69 -25.60
CA SER A 168 -8.85 3.74 -25.74
C SER A 168 -9.52 2.87 -24.68
N VAL A 169 -10.83 3.07 -24.46
CA VAL A 169 -11.62 2.27 -23.51
C VAL A 169 -11.55 0.78 -23.84
N GLU A 170 -11.59 0.43 -25.12
CA GLU A 170 -11.48 -0.95 -25.61
C GLU A 170 -10.10 -1.54 -25.31
N GLN A 171 -9.03 -0.76 -25.51
CA GLN A 171 -7.66 -1.19 -25.22
C GLN A 171 -7.44 -1.39 -23.71
N ASP A 172 -7.96 -0.47 -22.89
CA ASP A 172 -7.94 -0.59 -21.43
C ASP A 172 -8.66 -1.88 -20.99
N MET A 173 -9.82 -2.17 -21.59
CA MET A 173 -10.58 -3.39 -21.31
C MET A 173 -9.82 -4.65 -21.75
N GLN A 174 -9.21 -4.67 -22.94
CA GLN A 174 -8.44 -5.82 -23.43
C GLN A 174 -7.27 -6.16 -22.48
N VAL A 175 -6.55 -5.14 -22.02
CA VAL A 175 -5.42 -5.31 -21.09
C VAL A 175 -5.90 -5.78 -19.72
N ALA A 176 -6.95 -5.17 -19.17
CA ALA A 176 -7.52 -5.59 -17.89
C ALA A 176 -8.08 -7.03 -17.94
N GLN A 177 -8.70 -7.41 -19.05
CA GLN A 177 -9.21 -8.76 -19.28
C GLN A 177 -8.09 -9.81 -19.39
N ALA A 178 -6.91 -9.45 -19.92
CA ALA A 178 -5.75 -10.36 -19.92
C ALA A 178 -5.29 -10.66 -18.48
N GLY A 179 -5.23 -9.64 -17.62
CA GLY A 179 -4.98 -9.83 -16.18
C GLY A 179 -6.06 -10.69 -15.52
N LEU A 180 -7.34 -10.40 -15.78
CA LEU A 180 -8.47 -11.18 -15.26
C LEU A 180 -8.44 -12.64 -15.72
N LYS A 181 -8.06 -12.90 -16.98
CA LYS A 181 -7.91 -14.26 -17.51
C LYS A 181 -6.83 -15.01 -16.74
N LYS A 182 -5.66 -14.39 -16.53
CA LYS A 182 -4.59 -15.00 -15.74
C LYS A 182 -5.03 -15.29 -14.30
N TYR A 183 -5.76 -14.37 -13.69
CA TYR A 183 -6.38 -14.62 -12.38
C TYR A 183 -7.29 -15.85 -12.40
N LYS A 184 -8.19 -15.97 -13.38
CA LYS A 184 -9.10 -17.12 -13.50
C LYS A 184 -8.35 -18.44 -13.67
N GLU A 185 -7.32 -18.48 -14.51
CA GLU A 185 -6.47 -19.67 -14.68
C GLU A 185 -5.83 -20.10 -13.34
N ILE A 186 -5.40 -19.14 -12.53
CA ILE A 186 -4.86 -19.40 -11.20
C ILE A 186 -5.97 -19.86 -10.25
N ALA A 187 -7.11 -19.17 -10.21
CA ALA A 187 -8.24 -19.45 -9.33
C ALA A 187 -8.90 -20.80 -9.62
N GLU A 188 -9.02 -21.20 -10.88
CA GLU A 188 -9.52 -22.51 -11.31
C GLU A 188 -8.55 -23.64 -10.93
N GLY A 189 -7.25 -23.35 -10.82
CA GLY A 189 -6.23 -24.28 -10.30
C GLY A 189 -6.14 -24.37 -8.77
N LEU A 190 -6.75 -23.42 -8.04
CA LEU A 190 -6.75 -23.37 -6.57
C LEU A 190 -7.87 -24.25 -6.01
N LYS A 191 -7.55 -25.46 -5.54
CA LYS A 191 -8.45 -26.23 -4.65
C LYS A 191 -8.59 -25.53 -3.31
N SER A 192 -9.58 -24.66 -3.12
CA SER A 192 -10.16 -24.07 -1.88
C SER A 192 -9.25 -23.64 -0.69
N ASN A 193 -7.95 -23.91 -0.63
CA ASN A 193 -7.09 -23.70 0.54
C ASN A 193 -5.61 -23.44 0.20
N SER A 194 -5.24 -23.19 -1.06
CA SER A 194 -3.83 -22.96 -1.42
C SER A 194 -3.44 -21.49 -1.28
N VAL A 195 -2.51 -21.21 -0.37
CA VAL A 195 -1.84 -19.92 -0.24
C VAL A 195 -0.82 -19.79 -1.38
N ILE A 196 -0.98 -18.80 -2.27
CA ILE A 196 0.05 -18.47 -3.26
C ILE A 196 1.17 -17.75 -2.53
N THR A 197 2.31 -18.43 -2.37
CA THR A 197 3.47 -17.87 -1.69
C THR A 197 4.27 -16.95 -2.60
N GLN A 198 4.95 -15.97 -2.01
CA GLN A 198 5.64 -14.87 -2.70
C GLN A 198 6.79 -15.30 -3.64
N SER A 199 7.33 -16.52 -3.52
CA SER A 199 8.60 -16.91 -4.16
C SER A 199 8.52 -17.15 -5.68
N GLU A 200 7.34 -17.40 -6.24
CA GLU A 200 7.17 -17.70 -7.68
C GLU A 200 7.02 -16.44 -8.55
N ALA A 201 6.64 -15.30 -7.98
CA ALA A 201 6.37 -14.06 -8.72
C ALA A 201 7.63 -13.30 -9.20
N SER A 202 8.82 -13.71 -8.74
CA SER A 202 10.08 -12.97 -8.94
C SER A 202 10.96 -13.48 -10.09
N LYS A 203 10.58 -14.57 -10.79
CA LYS A 203 11.51 -15.34 -11.63
C LYS A 203 11.83 -14.78 -13.03
N ASN A 204 11.16 -13.72 -13.54
CA ASN A 204 11.32 -13.29 -14.95
C ASN A 204 11.39 -11.75 -15.15
N ILE A 205 12.41 -11.06 -14.60
CA ILE A 205 12.65 -9.62 -14.91
C ILE A 205 13.92 -9.48 -15.75
N THR A 206 13.77 -9.38 -17.07
CA THR A 206 14.89 -9.44 -18.03
C THR A 206 15.27 -8.09 -18.66
N GLY A 207 14.51 -7.01 -18.46
CA GLY A 207 14.78 -5.71 -19.08
C GLY A 207 15.15 -4.64 -18.06
N THR A 208 16.41 -4.22 -17.99
CA THR A 208 16.81 -3.01 -17.25
C THR A 208 17.22 -1.97 -18.26
N LYS A 209 16.38 -0.94 -18.46
CA LYS A 209 16.75 0.23 -19.26
C LYS A 209 16.76 1.43 -18.32
N ILE A 210 17.97 1.86 -17.97
CA ILE A 210 18.19 3.15 -17.32
C ILE A 210 18.49 4.13 -18.45
N THR A 211 17.71 5.19 -18.55
CA THR A 211 17.94 6.25 -19.54
C THR A 211 18.00 7.59 -18.83
N ASP A 212 18.57 8.61 -19.47
CA ASP A 212 18.57 9.99 -18.98
C ASP A 212 17.15 10.55 -18.72
N TYR A 213 16.10 9.85 -19.17
CA TYR A 213 14.70 10.22 -19.02
C TYR A 213 14.02 9.63 -17.78
N GLY A 214 14.66 8.73 -17.02
CA GLY A 214 14.11 8.15 -15.80
C GLY A 214 14.37 6.65 -15.65
N ILE A 215 13.98 6.10 -14.48
CA ILE A 215 13.92 4.65 -14.28
C ILE A 215 12.65 4.08 -14.94
N ASN A 216 12.69 2.82 -15.35
CA ASN A 216 11.51 2.10 -15.82
C ASN A 216 10.91 1.21 -14.71
N VAL A 217 9.69 0.72 -14.93
CA VAL A 217 8.98 -0.16 -13.97
C VAL A 217 9.73 -1.46 -13.72
N GLU A 218 10.45 -1.99 -14.71
CA GLU A 218 11.23 -3.22 -14.54
C GLU A 218 12.38 -3.04 -13.53
N LEU A 219 13.12 -1.93 -13.57
CA LEU A 219 14.15 -1.63 -12.56
C LEU A 219 13.52 -1.42 -11.18
N ALA A 220 12.43 -0.63 -11.11
CA ALA A 220 11.71 -0.42 -9.87
C ALA A 220 11.24 -1.76 -9.26
N ARG A 221 10.84 -2.73 -10.09
CA ARG A 221 10.43 -4.07 -9.65
C ARG A 221 11.60 -4.90 -9.10
N LYS A 222 12.80 -4.79 -9.68
CA LYS A 222 14.01 -5.41 -9.11
C LYS A 222 14.32 -4.85 -7.72
N MET A 223 14.21 -3.53 -7.56
CA MET A 223 14.40 -2.86 -6.28
C MET A 223 13.34 -3.29 -5.26
N ALA A 224 12.07 -3.37 -5.68
CA ALA A 224 10.96 -3.83 -4.84
C ALA A 224 11.18 -5.27 -4.32
N ILE A 225 11.71 -6.17 -5.16
CA ILE A 225 12.04 -7.55 -4.72
C ILE A 225 13.10 -7.55 -3.60
N ALA A 226 14.10 -6.68 -3.67
CA ALA A 226 15.09 -6.57 -2.60
C ALA A 226 14.49 -6.00 -1.32
N VAL A 227 13.56 -5.04 -1.45
CA VAL A 227 12.78 -4.49 -0.34
C VAL A 227 11.91 -5.57 0.32
N GLU A 228 11.17 -6.36 -0.46
CA GLU A 228 10.38 -7.50 0.05
C GLU A 228 11.24 -8.51 0.78
N LYS A 229 12.37 -8.91 0.17
CA LYS A 229 13.31 -9.83 0.81
C LYS A 229 13.80 -9.27 2.15
N LYS A 230 14.22 -8.00 2.16
CA LYS A 230 14.80 -7.39 3.36
C LYS A 230 13.76 -7.16 4.46
N SER A 231 12.56 -6.74 4.08
CA SER A 231 11.40 -6.60 4.96
C SER A 231 11.02 -7.93 5.60
N ALA A 232 10.99 -9.02 4.82
CA ALA A 232 10.72 -10.37 5.32
C ALA A 232 11.82 -10.86 6.29
N GLU A 233 13.09 -10.58 6.01
CA GLU A 233 14.21 -10.91 6.91
C GLU A 233 14.07 -10.28 8.31
N ILE A 234 13.54 -9.05 8.37
CA ILE A 234 13.36 -8.33 9.64
C ILE A 234 11.95 -8.49 10.25
N GLY A 235 11.05 -9.19 9.55
CA GLY A 235 9.68 -9.45 10.01
C GLY A 235 8.79 -8.20 10.09
N VAL A 236 9.05 -7.17 9.28
CA VAL A 236 8.29 -5.91 9.30
C VAL A 236 7.71 -5.64 7.90
N PRO A 237 6.41 -5.85 7.66
CA PRO A 237 5.79 -5.62 6.36
C PRO A 237 5.74 -4.12 6.02
N MET A 238 6.06 -3.77 4.78
CA MET A 238 6.25 -2.38 4.36
C MET A 238 5.59 -2.05 3.02
N TRP A 239 5.45 -0.77 2.77
CA TRP A 239 5.21 -0.19 1.45
C TRP A 239 6.53 0.16 0.78
N PHE A 240 6.57 -0.04 -0.53
CA PHE A 240 7.63 0.46 -1.41
C PHE A 240 7.00 1.34 -2.49
N SER A 241 7.61 2.50 -2.71
CA SER A 241 7.19 3.43 -3.77
C SER A 241 8.40 3.90 -4.57
N ALA A 242 8.25 4.02 -5.88
CA ALA A 242 9.25 4.56 -6.78
C ALA A 242 8.62 5.59 -7.71
N VAL A 243 9.29 6.75 -7.88
CA VAL A 243 8.82 7.87 -8.70
C VAL A 243 9.86 8.24 -9.76
N ASP A 244 9.41 8.81 -10.88
CA ASP A 244 10.28 9.41 -11.89
C ASP A 244 10.85 10.76 -11.44
N LYS A 245 11.72 11.37 -12.26
CA LYS A 245 12.32 12.69 -12.00
C LYS A 245 11.32 13.82 -11.79
N GLY A 246 10.09 13.69 -12.32
CA GLY A 246 9.01 14.64 -12.13
C GLY A 246 8.20 14.38 -10.87
N GLY A 247 8.55 13.35 -10.08
CA GLY A 247 7.80 12.93 -8.90
C GLY A 247 6.51 12.17 -9.23
N ASN A 248 6.36 11.67 -10.47
CA ASN A 248 5.20 10.87 -10.88
C ASN A 248 5.44 9.40 -10.53
N LEU A 249 4.38 8.72 -10.09
CA LEU A 249 4.45 7.34 -9.64
C LEU A 249 4.84 6.38 -10.77
N ILE A 250 5.81 5.51 -10.51
CA ILE A 250 6.21 4.42 -11.42
C ILE A 250 5.73 3.08 -10.89
N LEU A 251 5.98 2.84 -9.60
CA LEU A 251 5.64 1.59 -8.93
C LEU A 251 5.25 1.89 -7.49
N GLU A 252 4.16 1.29 -7.04
CA GLU A 252 3.82 1.17 -5.62
C GLU A 252 3.47 -0.28 -5.32
N GLN A 253 3.93 -0.79 -4.19
CA GLN A 253 3.62 -2.15 -3.73
C GLN A 253 3.42 -2.16 -2.22
N ARG A 254 2.33 -2.79 -1.79
CA ARG A 254 1.98 -3.05 -0.39
C ARG A 254 2.24 -4.52 -0.06
N MET A 255 3.07 -4.78 0.93
CA MET A 255 3.19 -6.13 1.50
C MET A 255 1.99 -6.45 2.39
N GLU A 256 1.69 -7.75 2.55
CA GLU A 256 0.59 -8.18 3.43
C GLU A 256 0.80 -7.65 4.85
N GLU A 257 -0.29 -7.22 5.51
CA GLU A 257 -0.28 -6.61 6.85
C GLU A 257 0.50 -5.30 7.01
N ALA A 258 1.03 -4.71 5.93
CA ALA A 258 1.67 -3.39 6.00
C ALA A 258 0.67 -2.30 6.40
N LEU A 259 1.11 -1.36 7.25
CA LEU A 259 0.28 -0.25 7.73
C LEU A 259 -0.31 0.56 6.56
N LEU A 260 -1.63 0.75 6.51
CA LEU A 260 -2.27 1.51 5.42
C LEU A 260 -1.79 2.97 5.36
N ALA A 261 -1.48 3.57 6.52
CA ALA A 261 -0.92 4.92 6.62
C ALA A 261 0.45 5.05 5.90
N SER A 262 1.18 3.94 5.75
CA SER A 262 2.49 3.94 5.12
C SER A 262 2.46 4.11 3.61
N ARG A 263 1.29 3.98 2.96
CA ARG A 263 1.12 4.27 1.52
C ARG A 263 1.62 5.67 1.17
N GLU A 264 0.95 6.68 1.73
CA GLU A 264 1.26 8.08 1.46
C GLU A 264 2.64 8.47 2.00
N ILE A 265 3.07 7.89 3.13
CA ILE A 265 4.40 8.16 3.69
C ILE A 265 5.49 7.65 2.74
N SER A 266 5.40 6.41 2.27
CA SER A 266 6.35 5.82 1.33
C SER A 266 6.41 6.61 0.02
N LEU A 267 5.26 6.94 -0.56
CA LEU A 267 5.17 7.74 -1.78
C LEU A 267 5.78 9.13 -1.61
N ASN A 268 5.49 9.80 -0.48
CA ASN A 268 5.95 11.14 -0.21
C ASN A 268 7.44 11.18 0.19
N LYS A 269 7.99 10.11 0.77
CA LYS A 269 9.44 9.92 0.92
C LYS A 269 10.14 9.83 -0.44
N ALA A 270 9.61 9.02 -1.37
CA ALA A 270 10.14 8.92 -2.72
C ALA A 270 10.09 10.27 -3.46
N TYR A 271 8.96 10.97 -3.34
CA TYR A 271 8.76 12.30 -3.91
C TYR A 271 9.71 13.34 -3.33
N THR A 272 9.85 13.40 -2.00
CA THR A 272 10.77 14.31 -1.32
C THR A 272 12.19 14.07 -1.79
N ALA A 273 12.61 12.81 -1.85
CA ALA A 273 13.96 12.47 -2.27
C ALA A 273 14.25 12.86 -3.72
N ALA A 274 13.30 12.60 -4.64
CA ALA A 274 13.43 12.99 -6.04
C ALA A 274 13.48 14.51 -6.25
N THR A 275 12.64 15.26 -5.52
CA THR A 275 12.44 16.71 -5.73
C THR A 275 13.49 17.55 -5.03
N LEU A 276 13.82 17.24 -3.78
CA LEU A 276 14.89 17.91 -3.04
C LEU A 276 16.27 17.38 -3.38
N LYS A 277 16.36 16.25 -4.10
CA LYS A 277 17.61 15.61 -4.50
C LYS A 277 18.47 15.19 -3.31
N LEU A 278 17.83 14.88 -2.19
CA LEU A 278 18.46 14.55 -0.92
C LEU A 278 17.78 13.33 -0.30
N PRO A 279 18.52 12.44 0.38
CA PRO A 279 17.93 11.47 1.28
C PRO A 279 17.05 12.15 2.33
N THR A 280 15.89 11.57 2.62
CA THR A 280 14.91 12.14 3.56
C THR A 280 15.43 12.28 5.00
N ASP A 281 16.43 11.48 5.41
CA ASP A 281 17.12 11.64 6.69
C ASP A 281 18.05 12.87 6.71
N GLU A 282 18.62 13.26 5.56
CA GLU A 282 19.36 14.51 5.44
C GLU A 282 18.42 15.72 5.47
N VAL A 283 17.26 15.63 4.82
CA VAL A 283 16.21 16.65 4.92
C VAL A 283 15.76 16.84 6.37
N SER A 284 15.72 15.76 7.17
CA SER A 284 15.44 15.85 8.61
C SER A 284 16.40 16.78 9.35
N LYS A 285 17.70 16.70 9.05
CA LYS A 285 18.75 17.54 9.66
C LYS A 285 18.59 19.01 9.22
N LEU A 286 18.29 19.23 7.96
CA LEU A 286 18.14 20.57 7.37
C LEU A 286 16.84 21.28 7.76
N SER A 287 15.85 20.54 8.27
CA SER A 287 14.51 21.06 8.63
C SER A 287 14.33 21.32 10.13
N GLN A 288 15.38 21.15 10.94
CA GLN A 288 15.34 21.47 12.37
C GLN A 288 15.19 22.98 12.64
N PRO A 289 14.66 23.40 13.80
CA PRO A 289 14.64 24.80 14.20
C PRO A 289 16.02 25.45 14.07
N GLY A 290 16.08 26.56 13.32
CA GLY A 290 17.33 27.29 13.04
C GLY A 290 18.16 26.76 11.86
N ALA A 291 17.75 25.66 11.22
CA ALA A 291 18.38 25.14 10.01
C ALA A 291 17.80 25.77 8.72
N PRO A 292 18.51 25.72 7.58
CA PRO A 292 18.13 26.46 6.36
C PRO A 292 16.79 26.08 5.74
N LEU A 293 16.30 24.86 5.98
CA LEU A 293 15.02 24.36 5.47
C LEU A 293 13.96 24.21 6.57
N PHE A 294 14.11 24.93 7.70
CA PHE A 294 13.10 24.93 8.75
C PHE A 294 11.71 25.29 8.18
N GLY A 295 10.72 24.44 8.45
CA GLY A 295 9.34 24.62 7.97
C GLY A 295 9.01 23.89 6.67
N VAL A 296 9.99 23.27 6.00
CA VAL A 296 9.77 22.50 4.75
C VAL A 296 8.76 21.37 4.91
N GLN A 297 8.61 20.81 6.11
CA GLN A 297 7.57 19.82 6.43
C GLN A 297 6.12 20.33 6.27
N SER A 298 5.94 21.66 6.20
CA SER A 298 4.63 22.28 5.93
C SER A 298 4.33 22.41 4.44
N VAL A 299 5.33 22.17 3.58
CA VAL A 299 5.14 22.09 2.13
C VAL A 299 4.48 20.75 1.81
N SER A 300 3.47 20.79 0.93
CA SER A 300 2.73 19.60 0.52
C SER A 300 3.67 18.46 0.09
N ARG A 301 3.38 17.25 0.57
CA ARG A 301 4.09 15.99 0.26
C ARG A 301 5.53 15.88 0.78
N MET A 302 6.02 16.82 1.59
CA MET A 302 7.37 16.72 2.14
C MET A 302 7.43 15.83 3.38
N ILE A 303 8.33 14.85 3.37
CA ILE A 303 8.63 13.98 4.50
C ILE A 303 10.06 14.22 4.96
N THR A 304 10.21 14.63 6.21
CA THR A 304 11.50 15.03 6.81
C THR A 304 12.04 13.99 7.80
N PHE A 305 11.84 12.71 7.50
CA PHE A 305 12.40 11.59 8.27
C PHE A 305 12.75 10.43 7.32
N GLY A 306 13.74 9.64 7.72
CA GLY A 306 14.44 8.68 6.85
C GLY A 306 13.59 7.58 6.21
N GLY A 307 14.09 7.00 5.12
CA GLY A 307 13.47 5.92 4.35
C GLY A 307 13.22 6.23 2.87
N GLY A 308 13.48 7.47 2.43
CA GLY A 308 13.48 7.87 1.03
C GLY A 308 14.86 8.27 0.52
N TYR A 309 15.21 7.84 -0.71
CA TYR A 309 16.51 8.06 -1.34
C TYR A 309 16.36 8.53 -2.80
N PRO A 310 17.17 9.51 -3.24
CA PRO A 310 17.21 9.94 -4.62
C PRO A 310 17.93 8.90 -5.49
N LEU A 311 17.50 8.76 -6.74
CA LEU A 311 18.15 7.91 -7.72
C LEU A 311 18.96 8.76 -8.67
N SER A 312 20.29 8.64 -8.61
CA SER A 312 21.22 9.44 -9.40
C SER A 312 21.84 8.64 -10.53
N TYR A 313 21.82 9.21 -11.73
CA TYR A 313 22.48 8.69 -12.93
C TYR A 313 23.28 9.80 -13.61
N ASN A 314 24.56 9.56 -13.91
CA ASN A 314 25.47 10.54 -14.53
C ASN A 314 25.44 11.93 -13.84
N GLY A 315 25.45 11.93 -12.51
CA GLY A 315 25.44 13.16 -11.70
C GLY A 315 24.08 13.89 -11.65
N LYS A 316 23.01 13.31 -12.22
CA LYS A 316 21.65 13.89 -12.21
C LYS A 316 20.69 12.98 -11.49
N VAL A 317 19.81 13.55 -10.67
CA VAL A 317 18.70 12.80 -10.07
C VAL A 317 17.63 12.52 -11.15
N ILE A 318 17.33 11.24 -11.34
CA ILE A 318 16.40 10.72 -12.34
C ILE A 318 15.10 10.14 -11.73
N GLY A 319 14.98 10.19 -10.40
CA GLY A 319 13.82 9.71 -9.65
C GLY A 319 14.12 9.57 -8.17
N GLY A 320 13.25 8.86 -7.47
CA GLY A 320 13.42 8.58 -6.05
C GLY A 320 12.67 7.32 -5.64
N VAL A 321 13.12 6.70 -4.55
CA VAL A 321 12.41 5.60 -3.89
C VAL A 321 12.09 5.96 -2.45
N GLY A 322 11.06 5.32 -1.92
CA GLY A 322 10.63 5.45 -0.54
C GLY A 322 10.17 4.10 0.00
N VAL A 323 10.42 3.89 1.29
CA VAL A 323 9.94 2.75 2.07
C VAL A 323 9.29 3.26 3.35
N SER A 324 8.18 2.64 3.73
CA SER A 324 7.55 2.89 5.02
C SER A 324 6.81 1.67 5.56
N GLY A 325 6.98 1.39 6.84
CA GLY A 325 6.14 0.44 7.60
C GLY A 325 6.65 0.12 9.00
N GLY A 326 7.94 0.37 9.28
CA GLY A 326 8.57 0.14 10.58
C GLY A 326 9.00 1.42 11.29
N SER A 327 10.04 1.30 12.12
CA SER A 327 10.79 2.46 12.62
C SER A 327 11.53 3.16 11.48
N VAL A 328 11.99 4.39 11.72
CA VAL A 328 12.76 5.15 10.73
C VAL A 328 14.03 4.39 10.31
N GLU A 329 14.69 3.74 11.27
CA GLU A 329 15.90 2.93 11.03
C GLU A 329 15.60 1.71 10.18
N GLN A 330 14.46 1.03 10.43
CA GLN A 330 14.02 -0.12 9.65
C GLN A 330 13.66 0.31 8.21
N ASP A 331 12.94 1.42 8.06
CA ASP A 331 12.61 1.99 6.75
C ASP A 331 13.88 2.32 5.95
N MET A 332 14.88 2.94 6.58
CA MET A 332 16.19 3.23 5.96
C MET A 332 16.95 1.95 5.58
N GLN A 333 17.00 0.97 6.49
CA GLN A 333 17.68 -0.30 6.26
C GLN A 333 17.08 -1.05 5.06
N VAL A 334 15.76 -1.08 4.93
CA VAL A 334 15.06 -1.75 3.84
C VAL A 334 15.19 -0.96 2.53
N ALA A 335 15.08 0.37 2.58
CA ALA A 335 15.30 1.22 1.41
C ALA A 335 16.74 1.09 0.86
N GLN A 336 17.74 0.89 1.73
CA GLN A 336 19.11 0.65 1.31
C GLN A 336 19.25 -0.63 0.46
N ALA A 337 18.48 -1.69 0.76
CA ALA A 337 18.49 -2.91 -0.07
C ALA A 337 18.01 -2.64 -1.51
N ALA A 338 17.04 -1.73 -1.69
CA ALA A 338 16.64 -1.24 -3.01
C ALA A 338 17.78 -0.46 -3.69
N MET A 339 18.48 0.40 -2.95
CA MET A 339 19.60 1.18 -3.46
C MET A 339 20.79 0.31 -3.86
N ASP A 340 21.05 -0.78 -3.15
CA ASP A 340 22.11 -1.74 -3.49
C ASP A 340 21.85 -2.40 -4.85
N VAL A 341 20.60 -2.78 -5.12
CA VAL A 341 20.18 -3.28 -6.44
C VAL A 341 20.35 -2.20 -7.52
N TYR A 342 19.89 -0.98 -7.26
CA TYR A 342 20.03 0.13 -8.20
C TYR A 342 21.50 0.37 -8.57
N ASN A 343 22.38 0.46 -7.58
CA ASN A 343 23.82 0.67 -7.77
C ASN A 343 24.49 -0.52 -8.49
N ALA A 344 24.02 -1.74 -8.29
CA ALA A 344 24.52 -2.91 -9.01
C ALA A 344 24.10 -2.89 -10.48
N GLU A 345 22.87 -2.46 -10.80
CA GLU A 345 22.41 -2.32 -12.18
C GLU A 345 23.09 -1.17 -12.92
N LEU A 346 23.50 -0.10 -12.22
CA LEU A 346 24.30 0.99 -12.80
C LEU A 346 25.71 0.59 -13.27
N LYS A 347 26.25 -0.51 -12.74
CA LYS A 347 27.60 -0.98 -13.05
C LYS A 347 27.65 -1.96 -14.24
N LYS A 348 26.49 -2.36 -14.77
CA LYS A 348 26.37 -3.27 -15.91
C LYS A 348 26.40 -2.50 -17.22
#